data_AF-A0A034VFW6-F1
#
_entry.id   AF-A0A034VFW6-F1
#
_cell.length_a   1.000
_cell.length_b   1.000
_cell.length_c   1.000
_cell.angle_alpha   90.00
_cell.angle_beta   90.00
_cell.angle_gamma   90.00
#
_symmetry.space_group_name_H-M   'P 1'
#
loop_
_entity.id
_entity.type
_entity.pdbx_description
1 polymer ?
#
loop_
_entity_poly.entity_id
_entity_poly.type
_entity_poly.pdbx_seq_one_letter_code
_entity_poly.pdbx_strand_id
1 'polypeptide(L)'
;NNLHTQLNNKNMTLHKFFRLIFQFKLVRAHLTDAATNFNGALLHLIGPVNDLSVENIPKEKLVGFNSRLIATLDGKDAKKRQKLQFRNDIGIDFALNNGGWVFTTENFDQLKPNEQKKALNQVVNTLADTLFRTEIVSECECEVVHGLHAQHRCVIKSSNFLPNKKLKAN
;
A
#
# COMPACT_ATOMS: atom_id res chain seq x y z
N ASN A 1 -29.58 -19.46 -33.93
CA ASN A 1 -28.09 -19.55 -34.04
C ASN A 1 -27.34 -18.22 -33.91
N ASN A 2 -27.98 -17.07 -33.60
CA ASN A 2 -27.27 -15.78 -33.53
C ASN A 2 -27.18 -15.14 -32.12
N LEU A 3 -27.93 -15.66 -31.13
CA LEU A 3 -27.91 -15.12 -29.77
C LEU A 3 -26.72 -15.65 -28.94
N HIS A 4 -26.42 -16.96 -29.07
CA HIS A 4 -25.31 -17.62 -28.36
C HIS A 4 -23.94 -17.07 -28.79
N THR A 5 -23.77 -16.74 -30.07
CA THR A 5 -22.55 -16.17 -30.64
C THR A 5 -22.33 -14.73 -30.20
N GLN A 6 -23.39 -13.92 -30.07
CA GLN A 6 -23.32 -12.54 -29.59
C GLN A 6 -23.03 -12.45 -28.07
N LEU A 7 -23.59 -13.36 -27.27
CA LEU A 7 -23.29 -13.48 -25.84
C LEU A 7 -21.83 -13.90 -25.59
N ASN A 8 -21.32 -14.86 -26.37
CA ASN A 8 -19.91 -15.26 -26.29
C ASN A 8 -18.96 -14.13 -26.72
N ASN A 9 -19.30 -13.37 -27.76
CA ASN A 9 -18.47 -12.23 -28.18
C ASN A 9 -18.47 -11.10 -27.16
N LYS A 10 -19.61 -10.77 -26.55
CA LYS A 10 -19.67 -9.77 -25.46
C LYS A 10 -18.88 -10.19 -24.24
N ASN A 11 -18.99 -11.45 -23.81
CA ASN A 11 -18.19 -11.98 -22.69
C ASN A 11 -16.69 -12.00 -23.02
N MET A 12 -16.31 -12.33 -24.26
CA MET A 12 -14.91 -12.34 -24.69
C MET A 12 -14.32 -10.94 -24.80
N THR A 13 -15.09 -9.94 -25.25
CA THR A 13 -14.67 -8.53 -25.28
C THR A 13 -14.56 -7.96 -23.88
N LEU A 14 -15.51 -8.27 -22.98
CA LEU A 14 -15.45 -7.87 -21.57
C LEU A 14 -14.23 -8.49 -20.87
N HIS A 15 -13.98 -9.80 -21.07
CA HIS A 15 -12.78 -10.47 -20.55
C HIS A 15 -11.48 -9.86 -21.10
N LYS A 16 -11.43 -9.56 -22.40
CA LYS A 16 -10.27 -8.90 -23.02
C LYS A 16 -10.07 -7.48 -22.46
N PHE A 17 -11.14 -6.74 -22.23
CA PHE A 17 -11.08 -5.38 -21.66
C PHE A 17 -10.62 -5.42 -20.19
N PHE A 18 -11.17 -6.33 -19.38
CA PHE A 18 -10.70 -6.57 -18.01
C PHE A 18 -9.24 -7.02 -17.97
N ARG A 19 -8.84 -7.91 -18.88
CA ARG A 19 -7.45 -8.36 -19.02
C ARG A 19 -6.53 -7.20 -19.41
N LEU A 20 -6.95 -6.33 -20.33
CA LEU A 20 -6.19 -5.15 -20.74
C LEU A 20 -6.03 -4.16 -19.57
N ILE A 21 -7.10 -3.84 -18.85
CA ILE A 21 -7.05 -3.00 -17.64
C ILE A 21 -6.10 -3.61 -16.59
N PHE A 22 -6.15 -4.93 -16.40
CA PHE A 22 -5.28 -5.64 -15.45
C PHE A 22 -3.80 -5.58 -15.89
N GLN A 23 -3.52 -5.71 -17.18
CA GLN A 23 -2.16 -5.57 -17.73
C GLN A 23 -1.63 -4.13 -17.60
N PHE A 24 -2.46 -3.12 -17.83
CA PHE A 24 -2.07 -1.72 -17.58
C PHE A 24 -1.80 -1.44 -16.09
N LYS A 25 -2.59 -2.03 -15.19
CA LYS A 25 -2.32 -1.98 -13.75
C LYS A 25 -0.99 -2.64 -13.39
N LEU A 26 -0.68 -3.81 -13.97
CA LEU A 26 0.59 -4.51 -13.80
C LEU A 26 1.78 -3.68 -14.27
N VAL A 27 1.72 -3.16 -15.50
CA VAL A 27 2.81 -2.36 -16.09
C VAL A 27 3.03 -1.08 -15.29
N ARG A 28 1.95 -0.39 -14.88
CA ARG A 28 2.03 0.80 -14.04
C ARG A 28 2.60 0.48 -12.66
N ALA A 29 2.20 -0.63 -12.04
CA ALA A 29 2.76 -1.07 -10.77
C ALA A 29 4.26 -1.35 -10.88
N HIS A 30 4.72 -2.07 -11.92
CA HIS A 30 6.14 -2.36 -12.14
C HIS A 30 6.98 -1.12 -12.47
N LEU A 31 6.47 -0.22 -13.31
CA LEU A 31 7.15 1.05 -13.60
C LEU A 31 7.22 1.95 -12.36
N THR A 32 6.16 1.93 -11.54
CA THR A 32 6.16 2.63 -10.26
C THR A 32 7.17 1.99 -9.31
N ASP A 33 7.25 0.65 -9.22
CA ASP A 33 8.26 -0.10 -8.44
C ASP A 33 9.68 0.31 -8.76
N ALA A 34 10.01 0.31 -10.06
CA ALA A 34 11.32 0.68 -10.53
C ALA A 34 11.65 2.14 -10.17
N ALA A 35 10.68 3.05 -10.30
CA ALA A 35 10.87 4.47 -9.98
C ALA A 35 10.88 4.76 -8.47
N THR A 36 10.09 4.05 -7.66
CA THR A 36 9.99 4.24 -6.21
C THR A 36 11.18 3.65 -5.48
N ASN A 37 11.67 2.48 -5.90
CA ASN A 37 12.92 1.91 -5.39
C ASN A 37 14.13 2.82 -5.70
N PHE A 38 14.11 3.52 -6.84
CA PHE A 38 15.20 4.42 -7.23
C PHE A 38 15.32 5.65 -6.32
N ASN A 39 14.21 6.15 -5.78
CA ASN A 39 14.18 7.42 -5.03
C ASN A 39 13.87 7.26 -3.53
N GLY A 40 13.71 6.02 -3.04
CA GLY A 40 13.34 5.78 -1.64
C GLY A 40 11.91 6.18 -1.31
N ALA A 41 11.05 6.23 -2.34
CA ALA A 41 9.66 6.59 -2.17
C ALA A 41 8.87 5.43 -1.58
N LEU A 42 8.07 5.71 -0.57
CA LEU A 42 7.19 4.74 0.07
C LEU A 42 5.78 4.85 -0.52
N LEU A 43 5.26 3.75 -1.09
CA LEU A 43 3.88 3.75 -1.59
C LEU A 43 2.91 3.21 -0.54
N HIS A 44 1.83 3.96 -0.31
CA HIS A 44 0.66 3.50 0.43
C HIS A 44 -0.53 3.32 -0.52
N LEU A 45 -1.34 2.28 -0.28
CA LEU A 45 -2.57 2.01 -1.01
C LEU A 45 -3.76 2.43 -0.15
N ILE A 46 -4.66 3.23 -0.70
CA ILE A 46 -5.96 3.56 -0.10
C ILE A 46 -7.03 3.15 -1.11
N GLY A 47 -7.89 2.21 -0.74
CA GLY A 47 -8.90 1.69 -1.67
C GLY A 47 -9.73 0.53 -1.10
N PRO A 48 -10.68 0.00 -1.86
CA PRO A 48 -11.46 -1.16 -1.42
C PRO A 48 -10.58 -2.41 -1.37
N VAL A 49 -10.67 -3.19 -0.29
CA VAL A 49 -9.94 -4.45 -0.11
C VAL A 49 -10.94 -5.58 0.06
N ASN A 50 -11.00 -6.49 -0.90
CA ASN A 50 -11.99 -7.57 -0.87
C ASN A 50 -11.64 -8.63 0.19
N ASP A 51 -12.67 -9.28 0.75
CA ASP A 51 -12.56 -10.37 1.73
C ASP A 51 -11.73 -10.04 2.98
N LEU A 52 -11.61 -8.75 3.33
CA LEU A 52 -10.85 -8.32 4.51
C LEU A 52 -11.52 -8.80 5.80
N SER A 53 -10.85 -9.65 6.57
CA SER A 53 -11.37 -10.16 7.85
C SER A 53 -10.26 -10.58 8.82
N VAL A 54 -10.56 -10.51 10.12
CA VAL A 54 -9.70 -11.01 11.20
C VAL A 54 -10.59 -11.64 12.26
N GLU A 55 -10.18 -12.78 12.80
CA GLU A 55 -10.86 -13.37 13.96
C GLU A 55 -10.99 -12.36 15.12
N ASN A 56 -12.21 -12.20 15.64
CA ASN A 56 -12.53 -11.33 16.77
C ASN A 56 -12.32 -9.81 16.53
N ILE A 57 -12.28 -9.35 15.28
CA ILE A 57 -12.41 -7.92 14.96
C ILE A 57 -13.56 -7.72 13.98
N PRO A 58 -14.58 -6.89 14.32
CA PRO A 58 -15.61 -6.51 13.38
C PRO A 58 -15.01 -5.81 12.14
N LYS A 59 -15.53 -6.12 10.95
CA LYS A 59 -14.97 -5.67 9.67
C LYS A 59 -14.97 -4.14 9.57
N GLU A 60 -15.94 -3.49 10.20
CA GLU A 60 -16.13 -2.04 10.20
C GLU A 60 -15.03 -1.34 11.01
N LYS A 61 -14.46 -2.04 12.00
CA LYS A 61 -13.37 -1.50 12.82
C LYS A 61 -12.00 -1.62 12.17
N LEU A 62 -11.86 -2.35 11.07
CA LEU A 62 -10.60 -2.51 10.35
C LEU A 62 -10.36 -1.27 9.48
N VAL A 63 -9.21 -0.61 9.70
CA VAL A 63 -8.83 0.62 8.98
C VAL A 63 -7.76 0.33 7.94
N GLY A 64 -6.78 -0.52 8.27
CA GLY A 64 -5.72 -0.86 7.35
C GLY A 64 -4.69 -1.83 7.94
N PHE A 65 -3.64 -2.11 7.19
CA PHE A 65 -2.58 -3.03 7.58
C PHE A 65 -1.31 -2.79 6.78
N ASN A 66 -0.17 -3.21 7.32
CA ASN A 66 1.08 -3.36 6.58
C ASN A 66 1.65 -4.76 6.79
N SER A 67 2.90 -5.03 6.42
CA SER A 67 3.53 -6.35 6.62
C SER A 67 3.67 -6.77 8.09
N ARG A 68 3.54 -5.85 9.06
CA ARG A 68 3.84 -6.08 10.48
C ARG A 68 2.65 -5.88 11.42
N LEU A 69 1.71 -5.02 11.05
CA LEU A 69 0.68 -4.47 11.93
C LEU A 69 -0.67 -4.41 11.21
N ILE A 70 -1.75 -4.51 11.99
CA ILE A 70 -3.09 -4.08 11.60
C ILE A 70 -3.40 -2.76 12.31
N ALA A 71 -4.01 -1.83 11.62
CA ALA A 71 -4.64 -0.64 12.18
C ALA A 71 -6.16 -0.83 12.25
N THR A 72 -6.70 -0.61 13.44
CA THR A 72 -8.14 -0.58 13.72
C THR A 72 -8.52 0.82 14.22
N LEU A 73 -9.83 1.07 14.39
CA LEU A 73 -10.33 2.28 15.04
C LEU A 73 -9.78 2.48 16.47
N ASP A 74 -9.45 1.37 17.15
CA ASP A 74 -9.04 1.37 18.55
C ASP A 74 -7.51 1.39 18.71
N GLY A 75 -6.73 1.15 17.65
CA GLY A 75 -5.27 1.14 17.71
C GLY A 75 -4.61 0.20 16.71
N LYS A 76 -3.28 0.01 16.87
CA LYS A 76 -2.45 -0.86 16.03
C LYS A 76 -2.13 -2.18 16.78
N ASP A 77 -2.20 -3.33 16.11
CA ASP A 77 -1.94 -4.65 16.69
C ASP A 77 -1.05 -5.51 15.78
N ALA A 78 0.06 -6.02 16.32
CA ALA A 78 1.01 -6.89 15.62
C ALA A 78 0.59 -8.37 15.62
N LYS A 79 -0.02 -8.85 16.72
CA LYS A 79 -0.36 -10.27 16.89
C LYS A 79 -1.48 -10.68 15.94
N LYS A 80 -2.43 -9.77 15.72
CA LYS A 80 -3.59 -10.01 14.86
C LYS A 80 -3.25 -9.98 13.37
N ARG A 81 -2.09 -9.41 12.99
CA ARG A 81 -1.66 -9.34 11.59
C ARG A 81 -1.54 -10.72 10.92
N GLN A 82 -1.07 -11.72 11.66
CA GLN A 82 -0.90 -13.08 11.14
C GLN A 82 -2.24 -13.77 10.83
N LYS A 83 -3.32 -13.30 11.44
CA LYS A 83 -4.68 -13.84 11.27
C LYS A 83 -5.51 -13.05 10.25
N LEU A 84 -4.93 -12.02 9.63
CA LEU A 84 -5.62 -11.22 8.63
C LEU A 84 -5.81 -12.03 7.36
N GLN A 85 -7.06 -12.19 6.96
CA GLN A 85 -7.43 -12.72 5.66
C GLN A 85 -7.86 -11.55 4.78
N PHE A 86 -7.40 -11.55 3.53
CA PHE A 86 -7.80 -10.59 2.51
C PHE A 86 -7.57 -11.22 1.14
N ARG A 87 -8.36 -10.80 0.16
CA ARG A 87 -8.08 -11.16 -1.23
C ARG A 87 -6.93 -10.29 -1.71
N ASN A 88 -5.82 -10.95 -2.00
CA ASN A 88 -4.62 -10.27 -2.44
C ASN A 88 -4.74 -9.79 -3.89
N ASP A 89 -4.14 -8.64 -4.18
CA ASP A 89 -3.95 -8.13 -5.53
C ASP A 89 -2.56 -7.49 -5.65
N ILE A 90 -2.14 -7.21 -6.89
CA ILE A 90 -0.80 -6.68 -7.17
C ILE A 90 -0.53 -5.35 -6.45
N GLY A 91 -1.54 -4.49 -6.29
CA GLY A 91 -1.37 -3.22 -5.59
C GLY A 91 -1.14 -3.41 -4.10
N ILE A 92 -1.81 -4.39 -3.51
CA ILE A 92 -1.61 -4.79 -2.11
C ILE A 92 -0.21 -5.37 -1.94
N ASP A 93 0.19 -6.34 -2.77
CA ASP A 93 1.54 -6.92 -2.75
C ASP A 93 2.62 -5.85 -2.89
N PHE A 94 2.43 -4.94 -3.84
CA PHE A 94 3.34 -3.85 -4.10
C PHE A 94 3.53 -2.95 -2.88
N ALA A 95 2.44 -2.51 -2.25
CA ALA A 95 2.50 -1.69 -1.05
C ALA A 95 3.18 -2.45 0.11
N LEU A 96 2.81 -3.71 0.34
CA LEU A 96 3.34 -4.51 1.45
C LEU A 96 4.82 -4.85 1.31
N ASN A 97 5.26 -5.22 0.11
CA ASN A 97 6.66 -5.58 -0.18
C ASN A 97 7.60 -4.40 -0.04
N ASN A 98 7.10 -3.19 -0.33
CA ASN A 98 7.86 -1.96 -0.19
C ASN A 98 7.72 -1.30 1.20
N GLY A 99 7.15 -2.00 2.19
CA GLY A 99 7.01 -1.49 3.57
C GLY A 99 5.88 -0.46 3.77
N GLY A 100 5.07 -0.26 2.74
CA GLY A 100 3.90 0.59 2.73
C GLY A 100 2.72 0.04 3.52
N TRP A 101 1.65 0.83 3.57
CA TRP A 101 0.39 0.50 4.23
C TRP A 101 -0.72 0.37 3.21
N VAL A 102 -1.66 -0.52 3.51
CA VAL A 102 -2.92 -0.69 2.78
C VAL A 102 -4.05 -0.26 3.70
N PHE A 103 -4.82 0.75 3.29
CA PHE A 103 -5.97 1.25 4.02
C PHE A 103 -7.25 0.91 3.26
N THR A 104 -8.20 0.28 3.95
CA THR A 104 -9.48 -0.10 3.35
C THR A 104 -10.46 1.06 3.40
N THR A 105 -11.21 1.23 2.31
CA THR A 105 -12.34 2.19 2.24
C THR A 105 -13.70 1.49 2.26
N GLU A 106 -13.71 0.15 2.25
CA GLU A 106 -14.91 -0.67 1.98
C GLU A 106 -16.07 -0.40 2.93
N ASN A 107 -15.79 -0.13 4.21
CA ASN A 107 -16.80 0.10 5.25
C ASN A 107 -16.81 1.53 5.78
N PHE A 108 -16.09 2.46 5.15
CA PHE A 108 -15.96 3.82 5.67
C PHE A 108 -17.32 4.54 5.76
N ASP A 109 -18.17 4.34 4.76
CA ASP A 109 -19.51 4.95 4.71
C ASP A 109 -20.49 4.34 5.73
N GLN A 110 -20.19 3.16 6.27
CA GLN A 110 -21.02 2.47 7.26
C GLN A 110 -20.70 2.94 8.70
N LEU A 111 -19.59 3.64 8.89
CA LEU A 111 -19.17 4.15 10.18
C LEU A 111 -19.97 5.39 10.58
N LYS A 112 -20.18 5.57 11.89
CA LYS A 112 -20.76 6.82 12.41
C LYS A 112 -19.80 7.98 12.18
N PRO A 113 -20.27 9.24 12.11
CA PRO A 113 -19.41 10.40 11.84
C PRO A 113 -18.18 10.52 12.76
N ASN A 114 -18.34 10.20 14.05
CA ASN A 114 -17.21 10.18 15.00
C ASN A 114 -16.19 9.06 14.71
N GLU A 115 -16.66 7.91 14.24
CA GLU A 115 -15.81 6.76 13.88
C GLU A 115 -15.10 6.99 12.55
N GLN A 116 -15.75 7.63 11.58
CA GLN A 116 -15.12 8.09 10.33
C GLN A 116 -13.94 9.04 10.63
N LYS A 117 -14.14 10.01 11.53
CA LYS A 117 -13.06 10.91 11.96
C LYS A 117 -11.92 10.14 12.64
N LYS A 118 -12.23 9.14 13.46
CA LYS A 118 -11.21 8.27 14.08
C LYS A 118 -10.44 7.46 13.03
N ALA A 119 -11.12 6.89 12.03
CA ALA A 119 -10.49 6.16 10.94
C ALA A 119 -9.53 7.06 10.15
N LEU A 120 -9.98 8.26 9.76
CA LEU A 120 -9.13 9.24 9.06
C LEU A 120 -7.92 9.64 9.90
N ASN A 121 -8.12 9.95 11.18
CA ASN A 121 -7.01 10.25 12.10
C ASN A 121 -6.03 9.08 12.19
N GLN A 122 -6.53 7.84 12.21
CA GLN A 122 -5.68 6.65 12.24
C GLN A 122 -4.87 6.50 10.96
N VAL A 123 -5.46 6.77 9.78
CA VAL A 123 -4.74 6.80 8.50
C VAL A 123 -3.65 7.87 8.52
N VAL A 124 -4.00 9.12 8.84
CA VAL A 124 -3.08 10.26 8.86
C VAL A 124 -1.94 10.04 9.85
N ASN A 125 -2.24 9.63 11.08
CA ASN A 125 -1.21 9.36 12.10
C ASN A 125 -0.30 8.20 11.69
N THR A 126 -0.83 7.20 10.99
CA THR A 126 -0.04 6.07 10.50
C THR A 126 0.87 6.48 9.36
N LEU A 127 0.38 7.29 8.43
CA LEU A 127 1.20 7.87 7.36
C LEU A 127 2.30 8.77 7.95
N ALA A 128 1.94 9.67 8.86
CA ALA A 128 2.90 10.54 9.55
C ALA A 128 3.95 9.74 10.31
N ASP A 129 3.54 8.76 11.12
CA ASP A 129 4.46 7.84 11.82
C ASP A 129 5.44 7.18 10.84
N THR A 130 4.93 6.75 9.68
CA THR A 130 5.75 6.06 8.68
C THR A 130 6.72 7.01 8.00
N LEU A 131 6.29 8.22 7.66
CA LEU A 131 7.16 9.25 7.10
C LEU A 131 8.28 9.66 8.07
N PHE A 132 7.96 9.88 9.35
CA PHE A 132 8.95 10.36 10.32
C PHE A 132 9.84 9.27 10.90
N ARG A 133 9.42 8.00 10.84
CA ARG A 133 10.19 6.87 11.42
C ARG A 133 10.85 5.99 10.37
N THR A 134 10.72 6.30 9.09
CA THR A 134 11.45 5.57 8.06
C THR A 134 12.81 6.22 7.87
N GLU A 135 13.86 5.51 8.25
CA GLU A 135 15.24 5.88 7.97
C GLU A 135 15.62 5.38 6.57
N ILE A 136 16.09 6.29 5.73
CA ILE A 136 16.56 5.98 4.37
C ILE A 136 18.06 6.23 4.32
N VAL A 137 18.82 5.17 4.07
CA VAL A 137 20.27 5.25 3.85
C VAL A 137 20.52 5.30 2.35
N SER A 138 21.15 6.37 1.89
CA SER A 138 21.49 6.60 0.49
C SER A 138 23.01 6.65 0.32
N GLU A 139 23.51 6.00 -0.71
CA GLU A 139 24.88 6.22 -1.20
C GLU A 139 24.81 7.20 -2.36
N CYS A 140 25.53 8.31 -2.24
CA CYS A 140 25.53 9.37 -3.24
C CYS A 140 26.93 9.53 -3.82
N GLU A 141 27.01 9.44 -5.14
CA GLU A 141 28.24 9.67 -5.91
C GLU A 141 28.04 10.83 -6.87
N CYS A 142 29.16 11.45 -7.26
CA CYS A 142 29.16 12.50 -8.26
C CYS A 142 29.58 11.88 -9.59
N GLU A 143 28.63 11.73 -10.51
CA GLU A 143 28.87 11.14 -11.82
C GLU A 143 28.91 12.24 -12.89
N VAL A 144 29.82 12.13 -13.86
CA VAL A 144 29.82 13.00 -15.03
C VAL A 144 28.75 12.51 -16.00
N VAL A 145 27.66 13.25 -16.12
CA VAL A 145 26.53 12.87 -16.98
C VAL A 145 26.73 13.48 -18.37
N HIS A 146 26.67 12.63 -19.38
CA HIS A 146 26.89 12.97 -20.79
C HIS A 146 28.23 13.70 -21.07
N GLY A 147 29.24 13.51 -20.21
CA GLY A 147 30.59 14.08 -20.39
C GLY A 147 30.70 15.60 -20.19
N LEU A 148 29.64 16.28 -19.78
CA LEU A 148 29.56 17.75 -19.80
C LEU A 148 29.45 18.36 -18.40
N HIS A 149 28.67 17.75 -17.50
CA HIS A 149 28.38 18.30 -16.19
C HIS A 149 28.41 17.22 -15.12
N ALA A 150 28.91 17.58 -13.95
CA ALA A 150 28.84 16.75 -12.76
C ALA A 150 27.41 16.75 -12.23
N GLN A 151 26.85 15.57 -11.98
CA GLN A 151 25.53 15.40 -11.39
C GLN A 151 25.63 14.49 -10.17
N HIS A 152 25.00 14.92 -9.08
CA HIS A 152 24.80 14.05 -7.92
C HIS A 152 23.80 12.95 -8.26
N ARG A 153 24.24 11.70 -8.11
CA ARG A 153 23.39 10.52 -8.21
C ARG A 153 23.37 9.82 -6.87
N CYS A 154 22.19 9.71 -6.27
CA CYS A 154 21.98 8.97 -5.04
C CYS A 154 21.23 7.67 -5.33
N VAL A 155 21.69 6.57 -4.75
CA VAL A 155 21.04 5.26 -4.81
C VAL A 155 20.71 4.84 -3.39
N ILE A 156 19.46 4.43 -3.17
CA ILE A 156 19.02 3.94 -1.86
C ILE A 156 19.67 2.58 -1.59
N LYS A 157 20.34 2.46 -0.45
CA LYS A 157 20.95 1.21 0.02
C LYS A 157 20.04 0.44 0.95
N SER A 158 19.31 1.16 1.79
CA SER A 158 18.34 0.53 2.69
C SER A 158 17.27 1.53 3.13
N SER A 159 16.08 1.01 3.39
CA SER A 159 14.98 1.74 4.03
C SER A 159 14.51 0.93 5.23
N ASN A 160 14.59 1.51 6.43
CA ASN A 160 14.31 0.84 7.68
C ASN A 160 13.31 1.64 8.52
N PHE A 161 12.19 1.01 8.87
CA PHE A 161 11.26 1.58 9.83
C PHE A 161 11.79 1.44 11.26
N LEU A 162 12.07 2.57 11.90
CA LEU A 162 12.61 2.67 13.25
C LEU A 162 11.52 2.39 14.29
N PRO A 163 11.76 1.45 15.23
CA PRO A 163 10.85 1.23 16.35
C PRO A 163 10.86 2.42 17.30
N ASN A 164 9.71 2.69 17.92
CA ASN A 164 9.57 3.75 18.91
C ASN A 164 10.43 3.44 20.15
N LYS A 165 11.64 4.01 20.23
CA LYS A 165 12.44 3.96 21.48
C LYS A 165 11.73 4.89 22.47
N LYS A 166 11.16 4.32 23.53
CA LYS A 166 10.80 5.11 24.72
C LYS A 166 12.08 5.82 25.17
N LEU A 167 12.12 7.14 25.05
CA LEU A 167 13.16 7.94 25.70
C LEU A 167 13.07 7.60 27.19
N LYS A 168 14.11 6.95 27.73
CA LYS A 168 14.25 6.87 29.18
C LYS A 168 14.44 8.30 29.64
N ALA A 169 13.48 8.83 30.38
CA ALA A 169 13.68 10.06 31.11
C ALA A 169 14.83 9.81 32.09
N ASN A 170 15.94 10.52 31.88
CA ASN A 170 17.01 10.61 32.86
C ASN A 170 16.61 11.63 33.93
#